data_AF-A0A7E4V021-F1
#
_entry.id   AF-A0A7E4V021-F1
#
_cell.length_a   1.000
_cell.length_b   1.000
_cell.length_c   1.000
_cell.angle_alpha   90.00
_cell.angle_beta   90.00
_cell.angle_gamma   90.00
#
_symmetry.space_group_name_H-M   'P 1'
#
loop_
_entity.id
_entity.type
_entity.pdbx_description
1 polymer ?
#
loop_
_entity_poly.entity_id
_entity_poly.type
_entity_poly.pdbx_seq_one_letter_code
_entity_poly.pdbx_strand_id
1 'polypeptide(L)'
;MSDPITPEAANMANKIGHLFLNEKKLHRVFEEEKFVTSKNKIFHRLVDWMKANPSDSKHFPGLLRFIDLRTMVIDDLVTAFWPLKLIDGNDLLDIVYEQMQKGDPLDPNNRAALGEQKAVVIRSHAINGNGAESIIIDLECIYLLNCLEMELSDGDWSYWIEVSDDNVNWTRIIDYSDYICRSVQRLYFKERAIRYIRIHGIAPTNVIFKISQLEAYYTKEPVSFDRKTKIVIPDENVALAENNAIVIQGYNSAGTLNAMLNGNTLDGSFTYHGIGKDPIIVQLPQPYLIDTMILCLNAKATCTYTIEVSTDKKKWKRVSREKTGNSWQHARFERQPVVFIKITGTYSTDLLLTCRHIDCHADTRP
;
A
#
# COMPACT_ATOMS: atom_id res chain seq x y z
N MET A 1 14.41 41.57 -4.60
CA MET A 1 14.34 41.21 -6.03
C MET A 1 13.52 39.94 -6.08
N SER A 2 12.31 40.02 -6.64
CA SER A 2 11.37 38.90 -6.75
C SER A 2 11.81 37.97 -7.88
N ASP A 3 11.86 36.67 -7.59
CA ASP A 3 12.16 35.65 -8.60
C ASP A 3 11.11 35.67 -9.74
N PRO A 4 11.52 35.41 -10.98
CA PRO A 4 10.60 35.36 -12.10
C PRO A 4 9.66 34.16 -11.96
N ILE A 5 8.36 34.44 -12.04
CA ILE A 5 7.27 33.45 -12.05
C ILE A 5 7.55 32.41 -13.14
N THR A 6 7.56 31.12 -12.79
CA THR A 6 7.79 30.04 -13.75
C THR A 6 6.67 29.98 -14.81
N PRO A 7 6.94 29.50 -16.04
CA PRO A 7 5.96 29.48 -17.14
C PRO A 7 4.65 28.72 -16.80
N GLU A 8 4.72 27.75 -15.89
CA GLU A 8 3.57 27.00 -15.39
C GLU A 8 2.70 27.82 -14.41
N ALA A 9 3.32 28.66 -13.58
CA ALA A 9 2.62 29.59 -12.69
C ALA A 9 1.94 30.73 -13.45
N ALA A 10 2.52 31.18 -14.57
CA ALA A 10 1.88 32.14 -15.49
C ALA A 10 0.65 31.55 -16.20
N ASN A 11 0.65 30.25 -16.50
CA ASN A 11 -0.46 29.55 -17.14
C ASN A 11 -1.67 29.37 -16.21
N MET A 12 -1.43 29.20 -14.91
CA MET A 12 -2.47 29.19 -13.89
C MET A 12 -3.01 30.60 -13.61
N ALA A 13 -2.14 31.62 -13.48
CA ALA A 13 -2.58 33.01 -13.30
C ALA A 13 -3.49 33.49 -14.46
N ASN A 14 -3.15 33.12 -15.71
CA ASN A 14 -3.99 33.41 -16.87
C ASN A 14 -5.29 32.59 -16.90
N LYS A 15 -5.29 31.33 -16.43
CA LYS A 15 -6.52 30.54 -16.28
C LYS A 15 -7.43 31.09 -15.17
N ILE A 16 -6.85 31.50 -14.05
CA ILE A 16 -7.56 32.04 -12.90
C ILE A 16 -8.16 33.41 -13.24
N GLY A 17 -7.43 34.31 -13.92
CA GLY A 17 -7.90 35.66 -14.25
C GLY A 17 -9.16 35.71 -15.12
N HIS A 18 -9.41 34.71 -15.97
CA HIS A 18 -10.61 34.63 -16.81
C HIS A 18 -11.80 33.87 -16.18
N LEU A 19 -11.62 33.22 -15.02
CA LEU A 19 -12.61 32.31 -14.44
C LEU A 19 -13.45 32.90 -13.29
N PHE A 20 -13.21 34.17 -12.92
CA PHE A 20 -13.87 34.80 -11.77
C PHE A 20 -15.35 35.17 -11.92
N LEU A 21 -15.98 34.84 -13.06
CA LEU A 21 -17.42 35.06 -13.26
C LEU A 21 -18.29 33.81 -13.00
N ASN A 22 -17.74 32.66 -12.57
CA ASN A 22 -18.57 31.48 -12.30
C ASN A 22 -18.04 30.57 -11.17
N GLU A 23 -18.68 30.65 -10.01
CA GLU A 23 -18.43 29.86 -8.79
C GLU A 23 -18.33 28.33 -9.05
N LYS A 24 -19.08 27.79 -10.02
CA LYS A 24 -19.06 26.35 -10.36
C LYS A 24 -17.77 25.89 -11.05
N LYS A 25 -17.08 26.77 -11.78
CA LYS A 25 -15.81 26.42 -12.46
C LYS A 25 -14.65 26.44 -11.48
N LEU A 26 -14.68 27.31 -10.47
CA LEU A 26 -13.65 27.39 -9.44
C LEU A 26 -13.64 26.12 -8.57
N HIS A 27 -14.82 25.65 -8.14
CA HIS A 27 -14.97 24.38 -7.42
C HIS A 27 -14.34 23.21 -8.18
N ARG A 28 -14.57 23.14 -9.50
CA ARG A 28 -14.01 22.09 -10.35
C ARG A 28 -12.49 22.16 -10.46
N VAL A 29 -11.90 23.35 -10.59
CA VAL A 29 -10.44 23.52 -10.64
C VAL A 29 -9.79 23.17 -9.31
N PHE A 30 -10.37 23.60 -8.18
CA PHE A 30 -9.86 23.24 -6.85
C PHE A 30 -10.01 21.75 -6.56
N GLU A 31 -11.10 21.11 -6.99
CA GLU A 31 -11.20 19.65 -6.91
C GLU A 31 -10.17 18.98 -7.82
N GLU A 32 -10.04 19.36 -9.08
CA GLU A 32 -9.05 18.81 -10.02
C GLU A 32 -7.58 18.98 -9.51
N GLU A 33 -7.24 20.12 -8.88
CA GLU A 33 -5.90 20.36 -8.33
C GLU A 33 -5.63 19.66 -6.98
N LYS A 34 -6.65 19.43 -6.15
CA LYS A 34 -6.54 18.61 -4.91
C LYS A 34 -6.03 17.19 -5.22
N PHE A 35 -6.19 16.71 -6.45
CA PHE A 35 -5.69 15.40 -6.88
C PHE A 35 -4.22 15.40 -7.34
N VAL A 36 -3.60 16.57 -7.54
CA VAL A 36 -2.26 16.68 -8.16
C VAL A 36 -1.25 17.38 -7.25
N THR A 37 -1.69 18.23 -6.31
CA THR A 37 -0.83 19.12 -5.53
C THR A 37 -1.21 19.11 -4.03
N SER A 38 -0.23 19.21 -3.12
CA SER A 38 -0.49 19.23 -1.66
C SER A 38 -1.33 20.43 -1.22
N LYS A 39 -2.06 20.31 -0.11
CA LYS A 39 -2.98 21.39 0.34
C LYS A 39 -2.23 22.69 0.64
N ASN A 40 -1.02 22.61 1.22
CA ASN A 40 -0.17 23.78 1.46
C ASN A 40 0.21 24.50 0.18
N LYS A 41 0.54 23.77 -0.89
CA LYS A 41 0.84 24.39 -2.20
C LYS A 41 -0.39 25.07 -2.82
N ILE A 42 -1.57 24.46 -2.67
CA ILE A 42 -2.83 25.08 -3.10
C ILE A 42 -3.11 26.36 -2.29
N PHE A 43 -2.88 26.32 -0.98
CA PHE A 43 -3.02 27.46 -0.08
C PHE A 43 -2.09 28.61 -0.48
N HIS A 44 -0.78 28.37 -0.65
CA HIS A 44 0.16 29.42 -1.05
C HIS A 44 -0.20 30.04 -2.42
N ARG A 45 -0.57 29.20 -3.40
CA ARG A 45 -1.02 29.70 -4.71
C ARG A 45 -2.25 30.60 -4.60
N LEU A 46 -3.20 30.24 -3.73
CA LEU A 46 -4.37 31.08 -3.49
C LEU A 46 -3.98 32.41 -2.82
N VAL A 47 -3.12 32.36 -1.80
CA VAL A 47 -2.62 33.56 -1.11
C VAL A 47 -1.88 34.48 -2.07
N ASP A 48 -1.01 33.94 -2.93
CA ASP A 48 -0.28 34.70 -3.94
C ASP A 48 -1.22 35.34 -4.97
N TRP A 49 -2.24 34.59 -5.40
CA TRP A 49 -3.28 35.13 -6.29
C TRP A 49 -4.08 36.27 -5.63
N MET A 50 -4.48 36.12 -4.37
CA MET A 50 -5.19 37.16 -3.62
C MET A 50 -4.35 38.44 -3.48
N LYS A 51 -3.05 38.29 -3.20
CA LYS A 51 -2.10 39.41 -3.15
C LYS A 51 -1.96 40.12 -4.50
N ALA A 52 -2.01 39.38 -5.61
CA ALA A 52 -1.91 39.93 -6.95
C ALA A 52 -3.21 40.58 -7.47
N ASN A 53 -4.38 40.28 -6.87
CA ASN A 53 -5.70 40.73 -7.36
C ASN A 53 -6.54 41.45 -6.28
N PRO A 54 -6.04 42.55 -5.68
CA PRO A 54 -6.73 43.22 -4.56
C PRO A 54 -8.12 43.78 -4.91
N SER A 55 -8.39 44.04 -6.20
CA SER A 55 -9.69 44.50 -6.70
C SER A 55 -10.82 43.49 -6.48
N ASP A 56 -10.50 42.20 -6.34
CA ASP A 56 -11.47 41.12 -6.16
C ASP A 56 -11.69 40.73 -4.69
N SER A 57 -11.18 41.54 -3.76
CA SER A 57 -11.24 41.30 -2.30
C SER A 57 -12.63 40.94 -1.76
N LYS A 58 -13.71 41.44 -2.37
CA LYS A 58 -15.11 41.08 -2.03
C LYS A 58 -15.43 39.58 -2.17
N HIS A 59 -14.66 38.84 -2.96
CA HIS A 59 -14.85 37.41 -3.19
C HIS A 59 -13.96 36.53 -2.30
N PHE A 60 -12.95 37.09 -1.66
CA PHE A 60 -11.94 36.32 -0.91
C PHE A 60 -12.53 35.50 0.26
N PRO A 61 -13.45 36.02 1.09
CA PRO A 61 -14.06 35.22 2.15
C PRO A 61 -14.78 33.97 1.62
N GLY A 62 -15.38 34.07 0.43
CA GLY A 62 -16.04 32.94 -0.23
C GLY A 62 -15.07 31.83 -0.64
N LEU A 63 -13.79 32.14 -0.84
CA LEU A 63 -12.74 31.18 -1.19
C LEU A 63 -12.27 30.36 0.02
N LEU A 64 -12.47 30.85 1.24
CA LEU A 64 -12.09 30.14 2.47
C LEU A 64 -12.81 28.79 2.62
N ARG A 65 -13.99 28.63 2.02
CA ARG A 65 -14.72 27.34 2.03
C ARG A 65 -13.94 26.19 1.38
N PHE A 66 -12.94 26.50 0.55
CA PHE A 66 -12.14 25.50 -0.16
C PHE A 66 -10.89 25.09 0.61
N ILE A 67 -10.55 25.81 1.70
CA ILE A 67 -9.36 25.60 2.52
C ILE A 67 -9.79 25.34 3.96
N ASP A 68 -9.33 24.23 4.53
CA ASP A 68 -9.50 23.99 5.95
C ASP A 68 -8.33 24.59 6.74
N LEU A 69 -8.55 25.81 7.26
CA LEU A 69 -7.57 26.55 8.06
C LEU A 69 -7.12 25.75 9.29
N ARG A 70 -7.93 24.84 9.84
CA ARG A 70 -7.56 24.00 11.00
C ARG A 70 -6.53 22.93 10.69
N THR A 71 -6.23 22.72 9.41
CA THR A 71 -5.24 21.74 8.94
C THR A 71 -4.03 22.39 8.28
N MET A 72 -3.98 23.72 8.22
CA MET A 72 -2.85 24.46 7.63
C MET A 72 -1.70 24.58 8.63
N VAL A 73 -0.49 24.71 8.12
CA VAL A 73 0.71 24.97 8.93
C VAL A 73 0.57 26.30 9.67
N ILE A 74 0.83 26.30 10.98
CA ILE A 74 0.70 27.49 11.83
C ILE A 74 1.53 28.66 11.29
N ASP A 75 2.76 28.41 10.84
CA ASP A 75 3.63 29.45 10.27
C ASP A 75 2.99 30.10 9.03
N ASP A 76 2.36 29.31 8.16
CA ASP A 76 1.66 29.82 6.98
C ASP A 76 0.39 30.60 7.34
N LEU A 77 -0.34 30.15 8.37
CA LEU A 77 -1.49 30.88 8.90
C LEU A 77 -1.07 32.26 9.44
N VAL A 78 0.07 32.35 10.12
CA VAL A 78 0.53 33.60 10.73
C VAL A 78 1.22 34.52 9.72
N THR A 79 2.08 33.98 8.85
CA THR A 79 2.92 34.78 7.97
C THR A 79 2.25 35.10 6.62
N ALA A 80 1.43 34.18 6.10
CA ALA A 80 0.85 34.29 4.77
C ALA A 80 -0.65 34.62 4.81
N PHE A 81 -1.42 33.99 5.71
CA PHE A 81 -2.88 34.18 5.79
C PHE A 81 -3.31 35.40 6.62
N TRP A 82 -2.78 35.54 7.85
CA TRP A 82 -3.14 36.61 8.79
C TRP A 82 -3.12 38.02 8.16
N PRO A 83 -2.10 38.38 7.33
CA PRO A 83 -2.05 39.72 6.71
C PRO A 83 -3.22 40.03 5.78
N LEU A 84 -3.93 39.00 5.28
CA LEU A 84 -5.07 39.16 4.37
C LEU A 84 -6.35 39.63 5.09
N LYS A 85 -6.41 39.53 6.43
CA LYS A 85 -7.54 39.98 7.28
C LYS A 85 -8.91 39.46 6.81
N LEU A 86 -8.96 38.19 6.41
CA LEU A 86 -10.18 37.57 5.89
C LEU A 86 -11.12 37.03 6.98
N ILE A 87 -10.60 36.80 8.19
CA ILE A 87 -11.35 36.39 9.38
C ILE A 87 -10.92 37.26 10.58
N ASP A 88 -11.68 37.18 11.67
CA ASP A 88 -11.32 37.89 12.91
C ASP A 88 -10.01 37.36 13.50
N GLY A 89 -9.27 38.24 14.16
CA GLY A 89 -8.01 37.86 14.80
C GLY A 89 -8.21 36.82 15.91
N ASN A 90 -9.31 36.89 16.66
CA ASN A 90 -9.60 35.90 17.70
C ASN A 90 -9.98 34.55 17.10
N ASP A 91 -10.76 34.53 16.01
CA ASP A 91 -11.09 33.28 15.30
C ASP A 91 -9.82 32.56 14.80
N LEU A 92 -8.84 33.33 14.28
CA LEU A 92 -7.57 32.78 13.83
C LEU A 92 -6.71 32.29 15.01
N LEU A 93 -6.70 33.02 16.13
CA LEU A 93 -6.04 32.59 17.36
C LEU A 93 -6.67 31.30 17.92
N ASP A 94 -7.99 31.18 17.90
CA ASP A 94 -8.70 29.98 18.34
C ASP A 94 -8.32 28.77 17.46
N ILE A 95 -8.26 28.95 16.14
CA ILE A 95 -7.79 27.91 15.20
C ILE A 95 -6.35 27.48 15.53
N VAL A 96 -5.45 28.43 15.74
CA VAL A 96 -4.04 28.15 16.07
C VAL A 96 -3.94 27.45 17.43
N TYR A 97 -4.71 27.90 18.42
CA TYR A 97 -4.72 27.33 19.77
C TYR A 97 -5.30 25.91 19.77
N GLU A 98 -6.39 25.66 19.03
CA GLU A 98 -6.95 24.32 18.81
C GLU A 98 -5.94 23.37 18.15
N GLN A 99 -5.18 23.85 17.17
CA GLN A 99 -4.11 23.05 16.54
C GLN A 99 -2.98 22.75 17.52
N MET A 100 -2.56 23.73 18.33
CA MET A 100 -1.52 23.54 19.34
C MET A 100 -1.93 22.53 20.43
N GLN A 101 -3.22 22.50 20.82
CA GLN A 101 -3.73 21.50 21.77
C GLN A 101 -3.84 20.09 21.19
N LYS A 102 -4.03 19.95 19.87
CA LYS A 102 -3.99 18.65 19.17
C LYS A 102 -2.57 18.17 18.86
N GLY A 103 -1.56 19.01 19.11
CA GLY A 103 -0.20 18.86 18.61
C GLY A 103 0.76 18.02 19.44
N ASP A 104 0.35 17.40 20.56
CA ASP A 104 1.21 16.43 21.26
C ASP A 104 0.71 14.98 21.10
N PRO A 105 1.09 14.30 19.99
CA PRO A 105 0.85 12.86 19.82
C PRO A 105 1.61 11.98 20.84
N LEU A 106 2.44 12.57 21.71
CA LEU A 106 3.17 11.89 22.78
C LEU A 106 2.58 12.17 24.18
N ASP A 107 1.52 12.98 24.32
CA ASP A 107 0.87 13.19 25.61
C ASP A 107 0.24 11.87 26.12
N PRO A 108 0.73 11.31 27.24
CA PRO A 108 0.22 10.07 27.81
C PRO A 108 -1.26 10.12 28.17
N ASN A 109 -1.82 11.31 28.42
CA ASN A 109 -3.22 11.52 28.78
C ASN A 109 -4.17 11.53 27.57
N ASN A 110 -3.64 11.63 26.34
CA ASN A 110 -4.45 11.70 25.11
C ASN A 110 -4.55 10.37 24.36
N ARG A 111 -3.96 9.29 24.90
CA ARG A 111 -4.01 7.92 24.34
C ARG A 111 -5.43 7.35 24.20
N ALA A 112 -6.37 7.85 25.00
CA ALA A 112 -7.78 7.45 24.97
C ALA A 112 -8.57 8.05 23.78
N ALA A 113 -8.07 9.14 23.16
CA ALA A 113 -8.74 9.83 22.04
C ALA A 113 -8.31 9.34 20.65
N LEU A 114 -7.32 8.45 20.56
CA LEU A 114 -6.91 7.78 19.32
C LEU A 114 -7.92 6.67 18.98
N GLY A 115 -9.03 7.06 18.34
CA GLY A 115 -9.80 6.18 17.45
C GLY A 115 -8.96 5.71 16.25
N GLU A 116 -9.54 4.93 15.34
CA GLU A 116 -8.88 4.59 14.06
C GLU A 116 -8.44 5.87 13.34
N GLN A 117 -7.14 6.18 13.40
CA GLN A 117 -6.56 7.28 12.64
C GLN A 117 -6.17 6.73 11.28
N LYS A 118 -6.94 7.08 10.24
CA LYS A 118 -6.58 6.89 8.84
C LYS A 118 -5.92 8.16 8.33
N ALA A 119 -4.62 8.12 8.11
CA ALA A 119 -3.81 9.31 7.85
C ALA A 119 -3.88 9.77 6.38
N VAL A 120 -3.81 8.88 5.40
CA VAL A 120 -3.70 9.26 3.99
C VAL A 120 -4.32 8.23 3.06
N VAL A 121 -4.86 8.70 1.91
CA VAL A 121 -5.14 7.91 0.71
C VAL A 121 -4.45 8.59 -0.48
N ILE A 122 -3.37 8.02 -1.00
CA ILE A 122 -2.78 8.45 -2.28
C ILE A 122 -3.37 7.59 -3.39
N ARG A 123 -3.67 8.17 -4.56
CA ARG A 123 -4.31 7.47 -5.69
C ARG A 123 -3.42 7.24 -6.91
N SER A 124 -2.17 7.70 -6.88
CA SER A 124 -1.06 7.08 -7.63
C SER A 124 0.23 7.91 -7.52
N HIS A 125 1.36 7.24 -7.59
CA HIS A 125 2.66 7.88 -7.81
C HIS A 125 3.59 6.91 -8.54
N ALA A 126 4.51 7.44 -9.36
CA ALA A 126 5.36 6.64 -10.23
C ALA A 126 6.79 7.17 -10.24
N ILE A 127 7.78 6.28 -10.21
CA ILE A 127 9.22 6.58 -10.22
C ILE A 127 9.96 5.54 -11.07
N ASN A 128 11.19 5.82 -11.47
CA ASN A 128 12.02 4.80 -12.11
C ASN A 128 12.29 3.65 -11.13
N GLY A 129 12.06 2.41 -11.55
CA GLY A 129 12.22 1.23 -10.70
C GLY A 129 13.67 0.77 -10.46
N ASN A 130 14.66 1.65 -10.61
CA ASN A 130 16.07 1.29 -10.45
C ASN A 130 16.57 1.45 -8.99
N GLY A 131 15.68 1.79 -8.05
CA GLY A 131 16.01 2.04 -6.64
C GLY A 131 16.77 3.34 -6.35
N ALA A 132 17.09 4.15 -7.35
CA ALA A 132 17.76 5.45 -7.18
C ALA A 132 16.77 6.59 -6.87
N GLU A 133 15.53 6.44 -7.33
CA GLU A 133 14.44 7.38 -7.07
C GLU A 133 13.50 6.83 -5.99
N SER A 134 12.80 7.72 -5.29
CA SER A 134 11.88 7.36 -4.22
C SER A 134 10.61 8.21 -4.27
N ILE A 135 9.48 7.59 -3.94
CA ILE A 135 8.21 8.28 -3.73
C ILE A 135 8.24 8.84 -2.31
N ILE A 136 8.18 10.16 -2.14
CA ILE A 136 8.11 10.80 -0.82
C ILE A 136 6.72 11.39 -0.63
N ILE A 137 6.13 11.09 0.52
CA ILE A 137 4.79 11.46 0.92
C ILE A 137 4.89 12.24 2.22
N ASP A 138 4.43 13.48 2.23
CA ASP A 138 4.24 14.29 3.44
C ASP A 138 2.78 14.15 3.89
N LEU A 139 2.57 13.65 5.11
CA LEU A 139 1.26 13.50 5.74
C LEU A 139 0.71 14.84 6.27
N GLU A 140 1.44 15.94 6.11
CA GLU A 140 1.14 17.30 6.61
C GLU A 140 1.24 17.43 8.14
N CYS A 141 0.90 16.37 8.88
CA CYS A 141 0.99 16.26 10.33
C CYS A 141 1.76 15.01 10.77
N ILE A 142 2.16 14.96 12.04
CA ILE A 142 2.71 13.76 12.67
C ILE A 142 1.55 12.88 13.15
N TYR A 143 1.56 11.61 12.72
CA TYR A 143 0.59 10.59 13.13
C TYR A 143 1.30 9.44 13.85
N LEU A 144 0.66 8.87 14.86
CA LEU A 144 1.08 7.59 15.42
C LEU A 144 0.52 6.47 14.54
N LEU A 145 1.38 5.74 13.83
CA LEU A 145 0.98 4.73 12.85
C LEU A 145 1.68 3.40 13.09
N ASN A 146 1.03 2.30 12.70
CA ASN A 146 1.59 0.95 12.78
C ASN A 146 1.22 0.05 11.59
N CYS A 147 0.42 0.55 10.64
CA CYS A 147 0.01 -0.19 9.46
C CYS A 147 0.09 0.67 8.18
N LEU A 148 0.53 0.04 7.09
CA LEU A 148 0.42 0.55 5.73
C LEU A 148 -0.30 -0.49 4.85
N GLU A 149 -1.26 -0.04 4.06
CA GLU A 149 -1.84 -0.82 2.96
C GLU A 149 -1.49 -0.15 1.63
N MET A 150 -0.75 -0.83 0.76
CA MET A 150 -0.23 -0.28 -0.50
C MET A 150 -0.60 -1.16 -1.67
N GLU A 151 -1.24 -0.61 -2.69
CA GLU A 151 -1.52 -1.32 -3.94
C GLU A 151 -0.42 -1.04 -4.97
N LEU A 152 0.29 -2.10 -5.36
CA LEU A 152 1.27 -2.08 -6.44
C LEU A 152 0.58 -2.18 -7.80
N SER A 153 1.08 -1.45 -8.80
CA SER A 153 0.63 -1.64 -10.18
C SER A 153 0.95 -3.04 -10.69
N ASP A 154 0.28 -3.46 -11.76
CA ASP A 154 0.55 -4.73 -12.43
C ASP A 154 2.05 -4.93 -12.71
N GLY A 155 2.58 -6.04 -12.22
CA GLY A 155 4.00 -6.38 -12.33
C GLY A 155 4.54 -7.06 -11.09
N ASP A 156 5.82 -7.41 -11.19
CA ASP A 156 6.62 -8.05 -10.16
C ASP A 156 7.57 -6.97 -9.59
N TRP A 157 7.42 -6.62 -8.33
CA TRP A 157 8.16 -5.52 -7.70
C TRP A 157 8.81 -5.92 -6.39
N SER A 158 10.00 -5.42 -6.14
CA SER A 158 10.63 -5.43 -4.82
C SER A 158 10.70 -4.00 -4.31
N TYR A 159 10.73 -3.77 -3.00
CA TYR A 159 10.74 -2.41 -2.46
C TYR A 159 11.18 -2.36 -1.01
N TRP A 160 11.56 -1.17 -0.54
CA TRP A 160 11.68 -0.91 0.90
C TRP A 160 11.01 0.42 1.25
N ILE A 161 10.59 0.53 2.51
CA ILE A 161 9.87 1.71 3.02
C ILE A 161 10.62 2.28 4.21
N GLU A 162 10.86 3.58 4.15
CA GLU A 162 11.43 4.40 5.21
C GLU A 162 10.41 5.42 5.65
N VAL A 163 10.44 5.78 6.92
CA VAL A 163 9.56 6.84 7.45
C VAL A 163 10.32 7.73 8.42
N SER A 164 9.87 8.97 8.53
CA SER A 164 10.51 10.07 9.25
C SER A 164 9.43 11.01 9.82
N ASP A 165 9.75 11.74 10.88
CA ASP A 165 8.95 12.83 11.44
C ASP A 165 9.45 14.23 11.00
N ASP A 166 10.68 14.32 10.50
CA ASP A 166 11.39 15.58 10.20
C ASP A 166 11.94 15.71 8.76
N ASN A 167 11.73 14.71 7.90
CA ASN A 167 12.26 14.60 6.53
C ASN A 167 13.79 14.50 6.43
N VAL A 168 14.51 14.37 7.55
CA VAL A 168 15.98 14.32 7.64
C VAL A 168 16.42 12.97 8.18
N ASN A 169 15.85 12.54 9.29
CA ASN A 169 16.15 11.29 9.98
C ASN A 169 15.20 10.20 9.50
N TRP A 170 15.71 9.30 8.68
CA TRP A 170 14.94 8.22 8.08
C TRP A 170 15.18 6.89 8.78
N THR A 171 14.12 6.15 9.03
CA THR A 171 14.21 4.80 9.59
C THR A 171 13.46 3.84 8.69
N ARG A 172 14.17 2.81 8.22
CA ARG A 172 13.61 1.72 7.42
C ARG A 172 12.68 0.85 8.27
N ILE A 173 11.41 0.79 7.89
CA ILE A 173 10.38 0.02 8.59
C ILE A 173 10.03 -1.29 7.88
N ILE A 174 10.15 -1.35 6.55
CA ILE A 174 9.91 -2.54 5.74
C ILE A 174 11.07 -2.67 4.76
N ASP A 175 11.61 -3.87 4.62
CA ASP A 175 12.66 -4.19 3.65
C ASP A 175 12.28 -5.44 2.86
N TYR A 176 11.57 -5.24 1.75
CA TYR A 176 11.17 -6.30 0.83
C TYR A 176 12.01 -6.28 -0.46
N SER A 177 13.29 -5.88 -0.36
CA SER A 177 14.19 -5.78 -1.51
C SER A 177 14.50 -7.13 -2.18
N ASP A 178 14.39 -8.23 -1.44
CA ASP A 178 14.69 -9.59 -1.89
C ASP A 178 13.42 -10.43 -2.19
N TYR A 179 12.25 -9.78 -2.27
CA TYR A 179 10.95 -10.44 -2.43
C TYR A 179 10.22 -9.87 -3.64
N ILE A 180 9.66 -10.72 -4.48
CA ILE A 180 8.88 -10.30 -5.65
C ILE A 180 7.40 -10.18 -5.27
N CYS A 181 6.99 -8.97 -4.90
CA CYS A 181 5.63 -8.62 -4.51
C CYS A 181 4.76 -8.18 -5.69
N ARG A 182 3.44 -8.26 -5.51
CA ARG A 182 2.42 -7.78 -6.45
C ARG A 182 1.10 -7.48 -5.74
N SER A 183 0.23 -6.70 -6.38
CA SER A 183 -1.10 -6.35 -5.82
C SER A 183 -1.00 -5.65 -4.46
N VAL A 184 -2.04 -5.79 -3.62
CA VAL A 184 -2.16 -5.16 -2.30
C VAL A 184 -1.16 -5.74 -1.29
N GLN A 185 -0.39 -4.85 -0.68
CA GLN A 185 0.59 -5.11 0.36
C GLN A 185 0.03 -4.62 1.70
N ARG A 186 -0.08 -5.51 2.69
CA ARG A 186 -0.50 -5.22 4.06
C ARG A 186 0.69 -5.35 4.99
N LEU A 187 1.17 -4.21 5.48
CA LEU A 187 2.47 -4.06 6.12
C LEU A 187 2.28 -3.59 7.56
N TYR A 188 2.92 -4.29 8.50
CA TYR A 188 2.76 -4.05 9.93
C TYR A 188 4.11 -3.81 10.59
N PHE A 189 4.15 -2.85 11.51
CA PHE A 189 5.36 -2.48 12.22
C PHE A 189 5.02 -1.96 13.62
N LYS A 190 6.04 -1.78 14.46
CA LYS A 190 5.83 -1.21 15.80
C LYS A 190 5.37 0.23 15.66
N GLU A 191 4.34 0.61 16.42
CA GLU A 191 3.79 1.97 16.43
C GLU A 191 4.88 3.03 16.57
N ARG A 192 4.77 4.09 15.76
CA ARG A 192 5.72 5.19 15.75
C ARG A 192 5.12 6.47 15.19
N ALA A 193 5.67 7.61 15.62
CA ALA A 193 5.39 8.91 15.05
C ALA A 193 5.94 8.99 13.62
N ILE A 194 5.10 9.39 12.67
CA ILE A 194 5.41 9.50 11.25
C ILE A 194 4.76 10.75 10.69
N ARG A 195 5.53 11.53 9.93
CA ARG A 195 5.02 12.57 9.03
C ARG A 195 5.38 12.30 7.57
N TYR A 196 6.52 11.69 7.32
CA TYR A 196 7.01 11.40 5.98
C TYR A 196 7.11 9.91 5.74
N ILE A 197 6.58 9.46 4.60
CA ILE A 197 6.72 8.08 4.12
C ILE A 197 7.51 8.14 2.82
N ARG A 198 8.59 7.36 2.74
CA ARG A 198 9.43 7.22 1.54
C ARG A 198 9.43 5.77 1.08
N ILE A 199 9.00 5.56 -0.17
CA ILE A 199 8.94 4.23 -0.79
C ILE A 199 9.96 4.18 -1.92
N HIS A 200 10.82 3.17 -1.88
CA HIS A 200 11.82 2.92 -2.90
C HIS A 200 11.44 1.67 -3.68
N GLY A 201 11.25 1.82 -4.98
CA GLY A 201 10.86 0.72 -5.86
C GLY A 201 12.06 0.09 -6.57
N ILE A 202 12.10 -1.23 -6.59
CA ILE A 202 13.03 -2.05 -7.36
C ILE A 202 12.22 -2.87 -8.36
N ALA A 203 12.56 -2.70 -9.63
CA ALA A 203 11.97 -3.40 -10.74
C ALA A 203 12.98 -4.42 -11.31
N PRO A 204 12.53 -5.59 -11.76
CA PRO A 204 13.38 -6.54 -12.46
C PRO A 204 13.88 -6.02 -13.82
N THR A 205 13.26 -4.96 -14.35
CA THR A 205 13.55 -4.33 -15.65
C THR A 205 13.49 -2.80 -15.52
N ASN A 206 13.82 -2.04 -16.57
CA ASN A 206 13.74 -0.56 -16.57
C ASN A 206 12.29 -0.02 -16.63
N VAL A 207 11.34 -0.70 -16.01
CA VAL A 207 9.93 -0.29 -15.96
C VAL A 207 9.72 0.66 -14.78
N ILE A 208 8.79 1.59 -14.95
CA ILE A 208 8.42 2.59 -13.96
C ILE A 208 7.70 1.90 -12.80
N PHE A 209 8.28 1.94 -11.59
CA PHE A 209 7.63 1.50 -10.37
C PHE A 209 6.47 2.43 -10.03
N LYS A 210 5.28 1.87 -9.87
CA LYS A 210 4.06 2.63 -9.62
C LYS A 210 3.26 2.01 -8.48
N ILE A 211 2.77 2.88 -7.61
CA ILE A 211 1.71 2.55 -6.65
C ILE A 211 0.41 3.17 -7.15
N SER A 212 -0.70 2.44 -7.06
CA SER A 212 -2.04 2.96 -7.34
C SER A 212 -2.70 3.48 -6.07
N GLN A 213 -2.47 2.85 -4.94
CA GLN A 213 -3.04 3.28 -3.67
C GLN A 213 -2.04 3.16 -2.52
N LEU A 214 -2.07 4.10 -1.60
CA LEU A 214 -1.45 3.94 -0.28
C LEU A 214 -2.40 4.45 0.79
N GLU A 215 -2.67 3.60 1.77
CA GLU A 215 -3.31 3.93 3.02
C GLU A 215 -2.35 3.73 4.18
N ALA A 216 -2.37 4.67 5.12
CA ALA A 216 -1.56 4.60 6.33
C ALA A 216 -2.47 4.81 7.53
N TYR A 217 -2.43 3.90 8.50
CA TYR A 217 -3.34 3.96 9.63
C TYR A 217 -2.77 3.33 10.91
N TYR A 218 -3.45 3.61 12.01
CA TYR A 218 -3.24 2.95 13.29
C TYR A 218 -4.33 1.90 13.51
N THR A 219 -3.94 0.67 13.81
CA THR A 219 -4.86 -0.40 14.23
C THR A 219 -4.49 -0.94 15.61
N LYS A 220 -5.51 -1.31 16.39
CA LYS A 220 -5.35 -2.06 17.66
C LYS A 220 -5.47 -3.56 17.46
N GLU A 221 -5.84 -3.99 16.26
CA GLU A 221 -6.03 -5.40 15.96
C GLU A 221 -4.70 -6.15 16.04
N PRO A 222 -4.65 -7.27 16.78
CA PRO A 222 -3.43 -8.04 16.92
C PRO A 222 -3.12 -8.75 15.60
N VAL A 223 -2.15 -8.25 14.85
CA VAL A 223 -1.58 -8.97 13.70
C VAL A 223 -0.22 -9.53 14.09
N SER A 224 -0.04 -10.83 13.90
CA SER A 224 1.23 -11.50 14.16
C SER A 224 2.20 -11.25 13.01
N PHE A 225 3.37 -10.71 13.32
CA PHE A 225 4.46 -10.52 12.36
C PHE A 225 5.81 -10.70 13.06
N ASP A 226 6.82 -11.11 12.31
CA ASP A 226 8.17 -11.24 12.85
C ASP A 226 8.79 -9.87 13.13
N ARG A 227 9.27 -9.65 14.35
CA ARG A 227 9.79 -8.35 14.77
C ARG A 227 11.04 -7.92 14.00
N LYS A 228 11.80 -8.85 13.42
CA LYS A 228 13.03 -8.53 12.68
C LYS A 228 12.72 -8.18 11.23
N THR A 229 12.03 -9.08 10.53
CA THR A 229 11.74 -8.99 9.09
C THR A 229 10.47 -8.21 8.76
N LYS A 230 9.57 -8.02 9.74
CA LYS A 230 8.23 -7.43 9.58
C LYS A 230 7.31 -8.21 8.65
N ILE A 231 7.67 -9.45 8.35
CA ILE A 231 6.86 -10.36 7.55
C ILE A 231 5.73 -10.92 8.42
N VAL A 232 4.53 -10.91 7.87
CA VAL A 232 3.31 -11.42 8.52
C VAL A 232 3.43 -12.93 8.77
N ILE A 233 2.99 -13.36 9.95
CA ILE A 233 2.84 -14.76 10.35
C ILE A 233 1.33 -15.05 10.30
N PRO A 234 0.82 -15.57 9.17
CA PRO A 234 -0.62 -15.69 8.97
C PRO A 234 -1.20 -16.84 9.79
N ASP A 235 -2.27 -16.60 10.55
CA ASP A 235 -3.06 -17.63 11.23
C ASP A 235 -4.22 -18.16 10.36
N GLU A 236 -4.47 -17.52 9.23
CA GLU A 236 -5.48 -17.89 8.23
C GLU A 236 -4.86 -18.16 6.84
N ASN A 237 -5.68 -18.69 5.92
CA ASN A 237 -5.24 -19.05 4.58
C ASN A 237 -4.94 -17.82 3.71
N VAL A 238 -3.66 -17.57 3.41
CA VAL A 238 -3.25 -16.47 2.52
C VAL A 238 -3.21 -16.84 1.03
N ALA A 239 -3.45 -18.11 0.69
CA ALA A 239 -3.39 -18.62 -0.70
C ALA A 239 -4.74 -18.52 -1.44
N LEU A 240 -5.62 -17.60 -1.04
CA LEU A 240 -6.91 -17.38 -1.70
C LEU A 240 -6.85 -16.24 -2.73
N ALA A 241 -7.67 -16.33 -3.77
CA ALA A 241 -7.78 -15.30 -4.80
C ALA A 241 -8.31 -13.96 -4.24
N GLU A 242 -9.21 -14.01 -3.27
CA GLU A 242 -9.67 -12.82 -2.52
C GLU A 242 -8.55 -12.17 -1.70
N ASN A 243 -7.57 -12.98 -1.28
CA ASN A 243 -6.32 -12.54 -0.64
C ASN A 243 -5.24 -12.21 -1.67
N ASN A 244 -5.63 -11.94 -2.92
CA ASN A 244 -4.77 -11.57 -4.04
C ASN A 244 -3.76 -12.64 -4.46
N ALA A 245 -3.86 -13.90 -4.02
CA ALA A 245 -3.02 -14.96 -4.55
C ALA A 245 -3.41 -15.29 -6.01
N ILE A 246 -2.44 -15.70 -6.84
CA ILE A 246 -2.69 -16.13 -8.22
C ILE A 246 -1.92 -17.38 -8.59
N VAL A 247 -2.47 -18.15 -9.53
CA VAL A 247 -1.75 -19.21 -10.23
C VAL A 247 -1.09 -18.60 -11.47
N ILE A 248 0.24 -18.59 -11.50
CA ILE A 248 1.03 -18.06 -12.64
C ILE A 248 1.48 -19.16 -13.61
N GLN A 249 1.35 -20.42 -13.21
CA GLN A 249 1.65 -21.57 -14.06
C GLN A 249 0.77 -22.76 -13.69
N GLY A 250 0.29 -23.47 -14.69
CA GLY A 250 -0.64 -24.59 -14.56
C GLY A 250 -1.72 -24.52 -15.64
N TYR A 251 -2.63 -25.49 -15.60
CA TYR A 251 -3.74 -25.59 -16.54
C TYR A 251 -5.06 -25.70 -15.78
N ASN A 252 -6.13 -25.29 -16.43
CA ASN A 252 -7.49 -25.39 -15.93
C ASN A 252 -8.45 -25.60 -17.11
N SER A 253 -9.53 -26.37 -16.90
CA SER A 253 -10.49 -26.71 -17.94
C SER A 253 -11.71 -25.76 -18.01
N ALA A 254 -11.89 -24.90 -17.00
CA ALA A 254 -13.05 -24.05 -16.76
C ALA A 254 -12.78 -22.53 -16.94
N GLY A 255 -11.65 -22.16 -17.56
CA GLY A 255 -11.36 -20.78 -17.98
C GLY A 255 -10.65 -19.88 -16.97
N THR A 256 -10.33 -20.34 -15.75
CA THR A 256 -9.52 -19.58 -14.79
C THR A 256 -8.43 -20.43 -14.14
N LEU A 257 -7.19 -19.95 -14.17
CA LEU A 257 -6.07 -20.64 -13.50
C LEU A 257 -6.22 -20.65 -11.98
N ASN A 258 -6.97 -19.71 -11.41
CA ASN A 258 -7.14 -19.53 -9.96
C ASN A 258 -8.19 -20.46 -9.34
N ALA A 259 -8.65 -21.48 -10.06
CA ALA A 259 -9.65 -22.43 -9.55
C ALA A 259 -9.27 -23.01 -8.17
N MET A 260 -8.01 -23.42 -8.00
CA MET A 260 -7.54 -23.95 -6.71
C MET A 260 -7.46 -22.91 -5.56
N LEU A 261 -7.65 -21.62 -5.85
CA LEU A 261 -7.50 -20.51 -4.90
C LEU A 261 -8.85 -19.88 -4.51
N ASN A 262 -9.98 -20.42 -4.97
CA ASN A 262 -11.30 -19.78 -4.83
C ASN A 262 -11.99 -20.00 -3.47
N GLY A 263 -11.39 -20.79 -2.57
CA GLY A 263 -11.96 -21.13 -1.26
C GLY A 263 -13.13 -22.14 -1.29
N ASN A 264 -13.67 -22.47 -2.46
CA ASN A 264 -14.81 -23.38 -2.59
C ASN A 264 -14.38 -24.80 -2.98
N THR A 265 -14.33 -25.70 -2.00
CA THR A 265 -13.92 -27.09 -2.23
C THR A 265 -15.01 -27.97 -2.86
N LEU A 266 -16.22 -27.44 -3.06
CA LEU A 266 -17.41 -28.20 -3.49
C LEU A 266 -17.78 -28.01 -4.97
N ASP A 267 -17.27 -26.96 -5.62
CA ASP A 267 -17.62 -26.64 -7.01
C ASP A 267 -16.96 -27.54 -8.06
N GLY A 268 -16.05 -28.41 -7.62
CA GLY A 268 -15.32 -29.34 -8.49
C GLY A 268 -14.28 -28.67 -9.38
N SER A 269 -14.01 -27.38 -9.22
CA SER A 269 -12.98 -26.66 -9.95
C SER A 269 -11.58 -27.08 -9.46
N PHE A 270 -10.60 -27.05 -10.36
CA PHE A 270 -9.23 -27.45 -10.03
C PHE A 270 -8.20 -26.83 -10.97
N THR A 271 -6.98 -26.76 -10.48
CA THR A 271 -5.79 -26.48 -11.27
C THR A 271 -4.99 -27.77 -11.40
N TYR A 272 -4.42 -28.02 -12.58
CA TYR A 272 -3.66 -29.24 -12.83
C TYR A 272 -2.39 -28.99 -13.63
N HIS A 273 -1.50 -29.98 -13.61
CA HIS A 273 -0.46 -30.11 -14.61
C HIS A 273 -0.20 -31.58 -14.96
N GLY A 274 0.35 -31.83 -16.15
CA GLY A 274 0.76 -33.16 -16.57
C GLY A 274 2.05 -33.60 -15.89
N ILE A 275 2.17 -34.89 -15.57
CA ILE A 275 3.43 -35.45 -15.06
C ILE A 275 4.54 -35.30 -16.12
N GLY A 276 5.70 -34.78 -15.71
CA GLY A 276 6.80 -34.44 -16.62
C GLY A 276 6.59 -33.17 -17.43
N LYS A 277 5.55 -32.38 -17.15
CA LYS A 277 5.31 -31.05 -17.71
C LYS A 277 5.58 -29.96 -16.66
N ASP A 278 5.43 -28.72 -17.11
CA ASP A 278 5.54 -27.53 -16.28
C ASP A 278 4.67 -27.63 -15.02
N PRO A 279 5.23 -27.40 -13.82
CA PRO A 279 4.52 -27.55 -12.55
C PRO A 279 3.45 -26.48 -12.35
N ILE A 280 2.61 -26.67 -11.33
CA ILE A 280 1.73 -25.60 -10.83
C ILE A 280 2.59 -24.62 -10.03
N ILE A 281 2.47 -23.33 -10.32
CA ILE A 281 3.11 -22.26 -9.56
C ILE A 281 2.07 -21.25 -9.08
N VAL A 282 2.02 -21.04 -7.77
CA VAL A 282 1.21 -20.03 -7.09
C VAL A 282 2.13 -18.88 -6.66
N GLN A 283 1.65 -17.65 -6.77
CA GLN A 283 2.29 -16.44 -6.26
C GLN A 283 1.36 -15.73 -5.27
N LEU A 284 1.85 -15.52 -4.06
CA LEU A 284 1.24 -14.70 -3.01
C LEU A 284 1.53 -13.21 -3.29
N PRO A 285 0.69 -12.27 -2.82
CA PRO A 285 0.89 -10.84 -3.09
C PRO A 285 2.14 -10.26 -2.42
N GLN A 286 2.54 -10.81 -1.28
CA GLN A 286 3.66 -10.36 -0.46
C GLN A 286 4.30 -11.57 0.23
N PRO A 287 5.50 -11.43 0.85
CA PRO A 287 6.03 -12.51 1.67
C PRO A 287 5.16 -12.78 2.90
N TYR A 288 5.02 -14.07 3.22
CA TYR A 288 4.44 -14.56 4.47
C TYR A 288 5.36 -15.60 5.12
N LEU A 289 5.40 -15.62 6.45
CA LEU A 289 6.10 -16.65 7.22
C LEU A 289 5.20 -17.88 7.39
N ILE A 290 5.31 -18.82 6.45
CA ILE A 290 4.46 -20.02 6.38
C ILE A 290 5.25 -21.23 6.88
N ASP A 291 4.57 -22.13 7.60
CA ASP A 291 5.11 -23.45 8.00
C ASP A 291 4.16 -24.60 7.70
N THR A 292 2.93 -24.31 7.28
CA THR A 292 1.88 -25.30 7.05
C THR A 292 1.22 -25.05 5.71
N MET A 293 1.14 -26.12 4.91
CA MET A 293 0.41 -26.14 3.65
C MET A 293 -0.54 -27.33 3.61
N ILE A 294 -1.77 -27.11 3.18
CA ILE A 294 -2.77 -28.16 2.99
C ILE A 294 -3.19 -28.17 1.52
N LEU A 295 -3.11 -29.33 0.87
CA LEU A 295 -3.52 -29.51 -0.51
C LEU A 295 -4.72 -30.44 -0.60
N CYS A 296 -5.74 -30.08 -1.36
CA CYS A 296 -6.83 -30.99 -1.72
C CYS A 296 -6.58 -31.55 -3.12
N LEU A 297 -6.02 -32.75 -3.19
CA LEU A 297 -5.76 -33.45 -4.45
C LEU A 297 -7.00 -34.20 -4.97
N ASN A 298 -6.91 -34.75 -6.18
CA ASN A 298 -7.91 -35.69 -6.71
C ASN A 298 -8.05 -36.89 -5.76
N ALA A 299 -9.28 -37.23 -5.37
CA ALA A 299 -9.55 -38.38 -4.49
C ALA A 299 -9.47 -39.73 -5.23
N LYS A 300 -9.61 -39.73 -6.57
CA LYS A 300 -9.59 -40.94 -7.40
C LYS A 300 -8.20 -41.30 -7.92
N ALA A 301 -7.24 -40.37 -7.85
CA ALA A 301 -5.91 -40.53 -8.39
C ALA A 301 -4.86 -40.42 -7.28
N THR A 302 -3.98 -41.41 -7.17
CA THR A 302 -2.83 -41.31 -6.26
C THR A 302 -1.69 -40.62 -6.96
N CYS A 303 -1.18 -39.55 -6.35
CA CYS A 303 -0.13 -38.71 -6.90
C CYS A 303 1.09 -38.72 -5.97
N THR A 304 2.27 -38.81 -6.55
CA THR A 304 3.53 -38.48 -5.89
C THR A 304 3.95 -37.09 -6.29
N TYR A 305 4.34 -36.25 -5.33
CA TYR A 305 4.61 -34.85 -5.58
C TYR A 305 5.61 -34.24 -4.59
N THR A 306 6.11 -33.07 -4.98
CA THR A 306 7.06 -32.27 -4.21
C THR A 306 6.55 -30.84 -4.08
N ILE A 307 6.84 -30.21 -2.93
CA ILE A 307 6.54 -28.79 -2.70
C ILE A 307 7.86 -28.04 -2.55
N GLU A 308 8.04 -27.02 -3.38
CA GLU A 308 9.15 -26.07 -3.28
C GLU A 308 8.60 -24.66 -3.07
N VAL A 309 9.35 -23.81 -2.36
CA VAL A 309 9.00 -22.41 -2.13
C VAL A 309 10.13 -21.49 -2.58
N SER A 310 9.80 -20.24 -2.87
CA SER A 310 10.76 -19.21 -3.28
C SER A 310 10.28 -17.82 -2.87
N THR A 311 11.20 -16.87 -2.75
CA THR A 311 10.93 -15.44 -2.59
C THR A 311 11.15 -14.64 -3.88
N ASP A 312 11.91 -15.20 -4.83
CA ASP A 312 12.46 -14.51 -6.00
C ASP A 312 12.20 -15.23 -7.34
N LYS A 313 11.47 -16.35 -7.31
CA LYS A 313 11.17 -17.25 -8.45
C LYS A 313 12.41 -17.88 -9.12
N LYS A 314 13.63 -17.57 -8.67
CA LYS A 314 14.90 -18.05 -9.20
C LYS A 314 15.47 -19.17 -8.33
N LYS A 315 15.52 -18.95 -7.02
CA LYS A 315 16.01 -19.90 -6.03
C LYS A 315 14.83 -20.61 -5.39
N TRP A 316 14.81 -21.93 -5.51
CA TRP A 316 13.75 -22.77 -4.98
C TRP A 316 14.29 -23.62 -3.83
N LYS A 317 13.58 -23.63 -2.69
CA LYS A 317 13.87 -24.52 -1.56
C LYS A 317 12.76 -25.55 -1.46
N ARG A 318 13.13 -26.82 -1.52
CA ARG A 318 12.20 -27.92 -1.23
C ARG A 318 11.87 -27.93 0.26
N VAL A 319 10.59 -27.80 0.59
CA VAL A 319 10.14 -27.68 1.99
C VAL A 319 9.64 -28.98 2.60
N SER A 320 9.33 -29.97 1.76
CA SER A 320 8.89 -31.29 2.19
C SER A 320 9.62 -32.41 1.45
N ARG A 321 9.77 -33.55 2.12
CA ARG A 321 10.12 -34.81 1.45
C ARG A 321 9.05 -35.11 0.39
N GLU A 322 9.40 -35.95 -0.59
CA GLU A 322 8.41 -36.42 -1.56
C GLU A 322 7.23 -37.05 -0.82
N LYS A 323 6.02 -36.70 -1.25
CA LYS A 323 4.79 -37.19 -0.65
C LYS A 323 3.99 -37.96 -1.67
N THR A 324 3.38 -39.06 -1.26
CA THR A 324 2.44 -39.82 -2.08
C THR A 324 1.10 -39.86 -1.39
N GLY A 325 0.04 -39.52 -2.11
CA GLY A 325 -1.30 -39.51 -1.56
C GLY A 325 -2.35 -39.04 -2.55
N ASN A 326 -3.58 -38.96 -2.08
CA ASN A 326 -4.76 -38.48 -2.80
C ASN A 326 -5.62 -37.66 -1.82
N SER A 327 -6.65 -36.96 -2.31
CA SER A 327 -7.50 -36.15 -1.42
C SER A 327 -6.70 -35.13 -0.58
N TRP A 328 -7.10 -34.88 0.67
CA TRP A 328 -6.44 -33.94 1.58
C TRP A 328 -5.05 -34.39 2.02
N GLN A 329 -4.08 -33.51 1.84
CA GLN A 329 -2.68 -33.73 2.13
C GLN A 329 -2.11 -32.58 2.96
N HIS A 330 -1.46 -32.90 4.06
CA HIS A 330 -0.89 -31.90 4.98
C HIS A 330 0.63 -31.90 4.90
N ALA A 331 1.25 -30.74 4.74
CA ALA A 331 2.69 -30.56 4.77
C ALA A 331 3.07 -29.53 5.83
N ARG A 332 3.84 -29.96 6.83
CA ARG A 332 4.46 -29.08 7.83
C ARG A 332 5.97 -29.03 7.61
N PHE A 333 6.56 -27.85 7.73
CA PHE A 333 7.97 -27.62 7.50
C PHE A 333 8.50 -26.46 8.36
N GLU A 334 9.79 -26.16 8.25
CA GLU A 334 10.41 -25.04 8.96
C GLU A 334 9.82 -23.70 8.47
N ARG A 335 9.29 -22.89 9.41
CA ARG A 335 8.72 -21.58 9.12
C ARG A 335 9.71 -20.70 8.37
N GLN A 336 9.32 -20.19 7.22
CA GLN A 336 10.18 -19.38 6.37
C GLN A 336 9.37 -18.44 5.48
N PRO A 337 10.00 -17.38 4.95
CA PRO A 337 9.34 -16.51 3.99
C PRO A 337 8.97 -17.25 2.70
N VAL A 338 7.73 -17.10 2.26
CA VAL A 338 7.20 -17.68 1.02
C VAL A 338 6.50 -16.59 0.23
N VAL A 339 6.83 -16.48 -1.05
CA VAL A 339 6.13 -15.67 -2.05
C VAL A 339 5.59 -16.58 -3.15
N PHE A 340 6.41 -17.51 -3.62
CA PHE A 340 6.04 -18.49 -4.63
C PHE A 340 5.99 -19.88 -4.04
N ILE A 341 5.04 -20.67 -4.54
CA ILE A 341 4.83 -22.06 -4.18
C ILE A 341 4.81 -22.86 -5.48
N LYS A 342 5.64 -23.88 -5.59
CA LYS A 342 5.69 -24.77 -6.75
C LYS A 342 5.31 -26.18 -6.31
N ILE A 343 4.28 -26.72 -6.96
CA ILE A 343 3.80 -28.08 -6.76
C ILE A 343 4.12 -28.88 -8.01
N THR A 344 5.00 -29.86 -7.86
CA THR A 344 5.45 -30.71 -8.97
C THR A 344 5.02 -32.15 -8.71
N GLY A 345 4.12 -32.67 -9.54
CA GLY A 345 3.79 -34.08 -9.62
C GLY A 345 4.90 -34.86 -10.33
N THR A 346 5.46 -35.86 -9.66
CA THR A 346 6.48 -36.77 -10.19
C THR A 346 5.89 -38.08 -10.67
N TYR A 347 4.73 -38.47 -10.14
CA TYR A 347 3.94 -39.62 -10.58
C TYR A 347 2.45 -39.39 -10.31
N SER A 348 1.58 -39.96 -11.14
CA SER A 348 0.13 -40.00 -10.90
C SER A 348 -0.48 -41.18 -11.66
N THR A 349 -1.48 -41.83 -11.07
CA THR A 349 -2.27 -42.88 -11.75
C THR A 349 -3.03 -42.35 -12.97
N ASP A 350 -3.33 -41.05 -13.00
CA ASP A 350 -4.14 -40.40 -14.03
C ASP A 350 -3.26 -39.55 -14.98
N LEU A 351 -1.93 -39.66 -14.88
CA LEU A 351 -0.94 -38.85 -15.61
C LEU A 351 -1.03 -37.33 -15.38
N LEU A 352 -1.92 -36.89 -14.48
CA LEU A 352 -2.10 -35.50 -14.06
C LEU A 352 -1.96 -35.38 -12.55
N LEU A 353 -1.32 -34.31 -12.09
CA LEU A 353 -1.52 -33.82 -10.73
C LEU A 353 -2.62 -32.77 -10.76
N THR A 354 -3.69 -33.02 -10.02
CA THR A 354 -4.84 -32.13 -9.91
C THR A 354 -5.00 -31.65 -8.48
N CYS A 355 -5.13 -30.34 -8.29
CA CYS A 355 -5.32 -29.69 -7.00
C CYS A 355 -6.58 -28.81 -7.03
N ARG A 356 -7.51 -29.08 -6.14
CA ARG A 356 -8.78 -28.35 -5.98
C ARG A 356 -8.70 -27.21 -4.99
N HIS A 357 -7.78 -27.29 -4.04
CA HIS A 357 -7.64 -26.30 -2.99
C HIS A 357 -6.22 -26.30 -2.44
N ILE A 358 -5.71 -25.12 -2.14
CA ILE A 358 -4.50 -24.93 -1.34
C ILE A 358 -4.80 -24.02 -0.16
N ASP A 359 -4.28 -24.42 0.99
CA ASP A 359 -4.22 -23.62 2.19
C ASP A 359 -2.76 -23.37 2.56
N CYS A 360 -2.42 -22.12 2.88
CA CYS A 360 -1.11 -21.72 3.39
C CYS A 360 -1.29 -20.84 4.62
N HIS A 361 -0.80 -21.31 5.77
CA HIS A 361 -0.81 -20.58 7.03
C HIS A 361 0.40 -20.95 7.90
N ALA A 362 0.55 -20.25 9.02
CA ALA A 362 1.44 -20.60 10.10
C ALA A 362 0.63 -21.27 11.22
N ASP A 363 1.13 -22.39 11.75
CA ASP A 363 0.53 -22.97 12.94
C ASP A 363 0.85 -22.07 14.15
N THR A 364 -0.18 -21.39 14.64
CA THR A 364 -0.11 -20.50 15.81
C THR A 364 -0.50 -21.21 17.10
N ARG A 365 -0.76 -22.53 17.05
CA ARG A 365 -1.00 -23.32 18.26
C ARG A 365 0.30 -23.44 19.07
N PRO A 366 0.24 -23.17 20.39
CA PRO A 366 1.42 -23.19 21.27
C PRO A 366 2.05 -24.57 21.45
#